data_AF-A0A0G3H6F4-F1
#
_entry.id   AF-A0A0G3H6F4-F1
#
_cell.length_a   1.000
_cell.length_b   1.000
_cell.length_c   1.000
_cell.angle_alpha   90.00
_cell.angle_beta   90.00
_cell.angle_gamma   90.00
#
_symmetry.space_group_name_H-M   'P 1'
#
loop_
_entity.id
_entity.type
_entity.pdbx_description
1 polymer ?
#
loop_
_entity_poly.entity_id
_entity_poly.type
_entity_poly.pdbx_seq_one_letter_code
_entity_poly.pdbx_strand_id
1 'polypeptide(L)'
;MAHVKRWSTSKSHNVRRLASEGIRSRLPWAGRFAPFIANPQPIIDVITVLIDDPSAYVRTSVANNLNDISKDHPDYAVETARQWLANSNSPRTRWIVEKGLRSLIKTGHPEALAVIGVQADPQVYVEQCSITPVNPRIGTGAEIAVVVRNDGDVDRDVIVDYQLHYRKADGLLKPTVFKLSRVTIAAGDKVELRKRHSFKEVKTRTLYPGDHALVVQASGNPGPRIEFQLEG
;
A
#
# COMPACT_ATOMS: atom_id res chain seq x y z
N MET A 1 -8.05 -28.39 4.30
CA MET A 1 -6.71 -27.84 4.67
C MET A 1 -5.56 -28.83 4.55
N ALA A 2 -5.68 -30.10 4.98
CA ALA A 2 -4.56 -31.06 4.91
C ALA A 2 -3.93 -31.23 3.51
N HIS A 3 -4.74 -31.31 2.45
CA HIS A 3 -4.24 -31.37 1.06
C HIS A 3 -3.49 -30.09 0.66
N VAL A 4 -4.03 -28.92 1.02
CA VAL A 4 -3.43 -27.61 0.73
C VAL A 4 -2.05 -27.48 1.40
N LYS A 5 -1.93 -27.91 2.66
CA LYS A 5 -0.64 -27.93 3.37
C LYS A 5 0.39 -28.85 2.72
N ARG A 6 -0.03 -29.96 2.11
CA ARG A 6 0.88 -30.80 1.30
C ARG A 6 1.26 -30.14 -0.02
N TRP A 7 0.35 -29.38 -0.63
CA TRP A 7 0.62 -28.69 -1.88
C TRP A 7 1.65 -27.57 -1.72
N SER A 8 1.71 -26.90 -0.56
CA SER A 8 2.71 -25.85 -0.32
C SER A 8 4.15 -26.37 -0.28
N THR A 9 4.37 -27.68 -0.11
CA THR A 9 5.72 -28.30 -0.17
C THR A 9 6.00 -29.01 -1.49
N SER A 10 5.14 -28.83 -2.51
CA SER A 10 5.30 -29.50 -3.81
C SER A 10 6.54 -29.02 -4.57
N LYS A 11 7.17 -29.93 -5.34
CA LYS A 11 8.26 -29.56 -6.27
C LYS A 11 7.81 -28.58 -7.36
N SER A 12 6.53 -28.63 -7.76
CA SER A 12 5.97 -27.74 -8.77
C SER A 12 5.57 -26.40 -8.16
N HIS A 13 6.12 -25.30 -8.69
CA HIS A 13 5.75 -23.95 -8.27
C HIS A 13 4.28 -23.62 -8.58
N ASN A 14 3.67 -24.26 -9.59
CA ASN A 14 2.24 -24.09 -9.88
C ASN A 14 1.36 -24.65 -8.77
N VAL A 15 1.73 -25.82 -8.25
CA VAL A 15 1.02 -26.47 -7.14
C VAL A 15 1.22 -25.67 -5.84
N ARG A 16 2.43 -25.18 -5.57
CA ARG A 16 2.69 -24.31 -4.42
C ARG A 16 1.92 -22.99 -4.51
N ARG A 17 1.85 -22.38 -5.70
CA ARG A 17 1.02 -21.19 -5.88
C ARG A 17 -0.45 -21.53 -5.64
N LEU A 18 -0.98 -22.63 -6.18
CA LEU A 18 -2.36 -23.04 -5.92
C LEU A 18 -2.63 -23.16 -4.42
N ALA A 19 -1.69 -23.70 -3.65
CA ALA A 19 -1.80 -23.82 -2.20
C ALA A 19 -1.99 -22.46 -1.49
N SER A 20 -1.35 -21.41 -2.01
CA SER A 20 -1.50 -20.04 -1.51
C SER A 20 -2.73 -19.34 -2.12
N GLU A 21 -2.87 -19.34 -3.43
CA GLU A 21 -3.89 -18.57 -4.16
C GLU A 21 -5.29 -19.11 -3.90
N GLY A 22 -5.45 -20.44 -3.86
CA GLY A 22 -6.74 -21.10 -3.72
C GLY A 22 -7.39 -20.94 -2.34
N ILE A 23 -6.65 -20.45 -1.33
CA ILE A 23 -7.17 -20.20 0.02
C ILE A 23 -7.31 -18.71 0.35
N ARG A 24 -7.14 -17.81 -0.62
CA ARG A 24 -7.32 -16.37 -0.40
C ARG A 24 -8.76 -16.05 0.02
N SER A 25 -8.91 -15.33 1.12
CA SER A 25 -10.21 -14.91 1.66
C SER A 25 -10.97 -13.93 0.76
N ARG A 26 -10.25 -13.19 -0.10
CA ARG A 26 -10.76 -12.10 -0.95
C ARG A 26 -10.25 -12.18 -2.40
N LEU A 27 -10.34 -13.35 -3.02
CA LEU A 27 -10.05 -13.53 -4.45
C LEU A 27 -10.89 -12.58 -5.33
N PRO A 28 -10.28 -11.86 -6.31
CA PRO A 28 -11.00 -10.85 -7.09
C PRO A 28 -12.21 -11.36 -7.90
N TRP A 29 -12.21 -12.63 -8.29
CA TRP A 29 -13.24 -13.23 -9.15
C TRP A 29 -14.11 -14.27 -8.44
N ALA A 30 -13.85 -14.49 -7.16
CA ALA A 30 -14.61 -15.42 -6.34
C ALA A 30 -15.32 -14.66 -5.21
N GLY A 31 -16.33 -15.30 -4.61
CA GLY A 31 -16.94 -14.78 -3.41
C GLY A 31 -15.92 -14.66 -2.27
N ARG A 32 -16.18 -13.75 -1.34
CA ARG A 32 -15.45 -13.71 -0.07
C ARG A 32 -15.73 -14.99 0.70
N PHE A 33 -14.70 -15.63 1.23
CA PHE A 33 -14.89 -16.82 2.05
C PHE A 33 -14.92 -16.44 3.53
N ALA A 34 -16.13 -16.26 4.06
CA ALA A 34 -16.37 -15.77 5.42
C ALA A 34 -15.58 -16.52 6.52
N PRO A 35 -15.43 -17.87 6.49
CA PRO A 35 -14.67 -18.57 7.53
C PRO A 35 -13.19 -18.15 7.61
N PHE A 36 -12.53 -17.90 6.49
CA PHE A 36 -11.15 -17.41 6.47
C PHE A 36 -11.02 -15.91 6.74
N ILE A 37 -12.09 -15.14 6.50
CA ILE A 37 -12.14 -13.77 6.99
C ILE A 37 -12.29 -13.77 8.50
N ALA A 38 -13.13 -14.62 9.09
CA ALA A 38 -13.32 -14.67 10.54
C ALA A 38 -12.05 -15.18 11.26
N ASN A 39 -11.38 -16.20 10.70
CA ASN A 39 -10.15 -16.75 11.26
C ASN A 39 -9.10 -16.96 10.15
N PRO A 40 -8.08 -16.08 10.07
CA PRO A 40 -7.02 -16.18 9.05
C PRO A 40 -5.91 -17.20 9.40
N GLN A 41 -5.87 -17.77 10.62
CA GLN A 41 -4.80 -18.69 11.05
C GLN A 41 -4.56 -19.85 10.07
N PRO A 42 -5.59 -20.56 9.54
CA PRO A 42 -5.35 -21.67 8.61
C PRO A 42 -4.66 -21.24 7.31
N ILE A 43 -4.83 -19.98 6.89
CA ILE A 43 -4.11 -19.43 5.73
C ILE A 43 -2.65 -19.21 6.09
N ILE A 44 -2.38 -18.56 7.23
CA ILE A 44 -1.02 -18.27 7.71
C ILE A 44 -0.20 -19.55 7.84
N ASP A 45 -0.78 -20.61 8.40
CA ASP A 45 -0.13 -21.93 8.56
C ASP A 45 0.36 -22.51 7.23
N VAL A 46 -0.33 -22.22 6.12
CA VAL A 46 0.03 -22.69 4.78
C VAL A 46 1.04 -21.76 4.13
N ILE A 47 0.81 -20.44 4.15
CA ILE A 47 1.63 -19.51 3.38
C ILE A 47 2.98 -19.20 4.06
N THR A 48 3.10 -19.42 5.36
CA THR A 48 4.36 -19.20 6.11
C THR A 48 5.50 -20.08 5.58
N VAL A 49 5.24 -21.30 5.10
CA VAL A 49 6.30 -22.15 4.53
C VAL A 49 6.79 -21.66 3.16
N LEU A 50 6.11 -20.67 2.57
CA LEU A 50 6.37 -20.14 1.22
C LEU A 50 7.03 -18.75 1.25
N ILE A 51 7.40 -18.23 2.42
CA ILE A 51 7.88 -16.85 2.59
C ILE A 51 9.26 -16.58 1.98
N ASP A 52 9.97 -17.61 1.54
CA ASP A 52 11.24 -17.51 0.81
C ASP A 52 11.23 -18.29 -0.52
N ASP A 53 10.03 -18.60 -1.03
CA ASP A 53 9.88 -19.42 -2.24
C ASP A 53 10.70 -18.85 -3.41
N PRO A 54 11.47 -19.67 -4.16
CA PRO A 54 12.27 -19.19 -5.28
C PRO A 54 11.44 -18.60 -6.42
N SER A 55 10.18 -19.02 -6.56
CA SER A 55 9.30 -18.54 -7.61
C SER A 55 8.64 -17.21 -7.22
N ALA A 56 8.93 -16.14 -7.97
CA ALA A 56 8.23 -14.87 -7.83
C ALA A 56 6.70 -15.00 -8.01
N TYR A 57 6.29 -15.98 -8.82
CA TYR A 57 4.88 -16.32 -9.02
C TYR A 57 4.23 -16.82 -7.72
N VAL A 58 4.89 -17.66 -6.94
CA VAL A 58 4.38 -18.10 -5.63
C VAL A 58 4.39 -16.93 -4.64
N ARG A 59 5.51 -16.21 -4.53
CA ARG A 59 5.66 -15.08 -3.58
C ARG A 59 4.60 -14.00 -3.76
N THR A 60 4.23 -13.70 -5.01
CA THR A 60 3.16 -12.73 -5.31
C THR A 60 1.82 -13.15 -4.70
N SER A 61 1.51 -14.46 -4.72
CA SER A 61 0.29 -15.00 -4.11
C SER A 61 0.34 -14.92 -2.58
N VAL A 62 1.49 -15.23 -1.97
CA VAL A 62 1.70 -15.12 -0.51
C VAL A 62 1.49 -13.68 -0.06
N ALA A 63 2.13 -12.71 -0.73
CA ALA A 63 1.95 -11.30 -0.44
C ALA A 63 0.49 -10.83 -0.63
N ASN A 64 -0.22 -11.36 -1.63
CA ASN A 64 -1.63 -11.03 -1.81
C ASN A 64 -2.53 -11.61 -0.71
N ASN A 65 -2.24 -12.82 -0.20
CA ASN A 65 -2.94 -13.36 0.96
C ASN A 65 -2.74 -12.46 2.19
N LEU A 66 -1.50 -12.10 2.50
CA LEU A 66 -1.22 -11.21 3.64
C LEU A 66 -1.96 -9.88 3.50
N ASN A 67 -2.01 -9.33 2.28
CA ASN A 67 -2.76 -8.09 2.01
C ASN A 67 -4.28 -8.26 2.05
N ASP A 68 -4.80 -9.46 1.86
CA ASP A 68 -6.23 -9.72 2.03
C ASP A 68 -6.59 -9.83 3.51
N ILE A 69 -5.73 -10.49 4.31
CA ILE A 69 -5.86 -10.58 5.76
C ILE A 69 -5.78 -9.19 6.39
N SER A 70 -4.84 -8.34 5.96
CA SER A 70 -4.64 -7.00 6.54
C SER A 70 -5.84 -6.05 6.41
N LYS A 71 -6.82 -6.36 5.55
CA LYS A 71 -8.06 -5.56 5.39
C LYS A 71 -9.06 -5.80 6.51
N ASP A 72 -8.99 -6.95 7.17
CA ASP A 72 -9.90 -7.38 8.24
C ASP A 72 -9.17 -7.52 9.58
N HIS A 73 -7.90 -7.92 9.54
CA HIS A 73 -7.05 -8.17 10.71
C HIS A 73 -5.70 -7.45 10.55
N PRO A 74 -5.68 -6.11 10.65
CA PRO A 74 -4.47 -5.32 10.40
C PRO A 74 -3.33 -5.69 11.36
N ASP A 75 -3.60 -5.74 12.66
CA ASP A 75 -2.59 -6.04 13.68
C ASP A 75 -2.04 -7.46 13.54
N TYR A 76 -2.90 -8.43 13.26
CA TYR A 76 -2.49 -9.81 13.03
C TYR A 76 -1.59 -9.96 11.79
N ALA A 77 -1.89 -9.23 10.71
CA ALA A 77 -1.05 -9.22 9.52
C ALA A 77 0.33 -8.58 9.79
N VAL A 78 0.36 -7.49 10.57
CA VAL A 78 1.61 -6.84 11.00
C VAL A 78 2.45 -7.76 11.87
N GLU A 79 1.85 -8.40 12.86
CA GLU A 79 2.54 -9.34 13.75
C GLU A 79 3.09 -10.55 12.98
N THR A 80 2.29 -11.13 12.08
CA THR A 80 2.74 -12.19 11.17
C THR A 80 3.96 -11.75 10.36
N ALA A 81 3.94 -10.53 9.81
CA ALA A 81 5.04 -9.99 9.03
C ALA A 81 6.32 -9.80 9.86
N ARG A 82 6.21 -9.35 11.12
CA ARG A 82 7.34 -9.27 12.05
C ARG A 82 7.96 -10.62 12.29
N GLN A 83 7.14 -11.63 12.57
CA GLN A 83 7.60 -13.00 12.78
C GLN A 83 8.29 -13.56 11.55
N TRP A 84 7.77 -13.29 10.34
CA TRP A 84 8.43 -13.73 9.11
C TRP A 84 9.81 -13.08 8.91
N LEU A 85 9.95 -11.79 9.20
CA LEU A 85 11.24 -11.10 9.11
C LEU A 85 12.23 -11.56 10.19
N ALA A 86 11.75 -11.87 11.39
CA ALA A 86 12.59 -12.41 12.46
C ALA A 86 13.13 -13.82 12.11
N ASN A 87 12.35 -14.61 11.36
CA ASN A 87 12.69 -15.98 10.98
C ASN A 87 13.40 -16.09 9.62
N SER A 88 13.50 -15.02 8.85
CA SER A 88 14.13 -15.03 7.52
C SER A 88 14.70 -13.66 7.14
N ASN A 89 16.02 -13.62 6.97
CA ASN A 89 16.75 -12.45 6.46
C ASN A 89 16.76 -12.37 4.92
N SER A 90 15.96 -13.19 4.23
CA SER A 90 15.94 -13.21 2.77
C SER A 90 15.34 -11.93 2.17
N PRO A 91 15.95 -11.35 1.12
CA PRO A 91 15.34 -10.27 0.35
C PRO A 91 13.96 -10.64 -0.21
N ARG A 92 13.70 -11.92 -0.45
CA ARG A 92 12.41 -12.41 -0.94
C ARG A 92 11.33 -12.31 0.13
N THR A 93 11.65 -12.63 1.37
CA THR A 93 10.74 -12.48 2.51
C THR A 93 10.43 -11.01 2.76
N ARG A 94 11.46 -10.14 2.75
CA ARG A 94 11.28 -8.69 2.84
C ARG A 94 10.34 -8.16 1.76
N TRP A 95 10.54 -8.58 0.52
CA TRP A 95 9.66 -8.22 -0.59
C TRP A 95 8.21 -8.68 -0.37
N ILE A 96 7.99 -9.89 0.16
CA ILE A 96 6.64 -10.39 0.48
C ILE A 96 5.98 -9.50 1.54
N VAL A 97 6.70 -9.16 2.60
CA VAL A 97 6.19 -8.33 3.70
C VAL A 97 5.82 -6.94 3.21
N GLU A 98 6.73 -6.24 2.51
CA GLU A 98 6.47 -4.92 1.94
C GLU A 98 5.26 -4.94 1.00
N LYS A 99 5.17 -5.97 0.14
CA LYS A 99 4.07 -6.12 -0.79
C LYS A 99 2.77 -6.53 -0.09
N GLY A 100 2.84 -7.27 1.00
CA GLY A 100 1.69 -7.78 1.74
C GLY A 100 1.08 -6.77 2.70
N LEU A 101 1.87 -5.86 3.24
CA LEU A 101 1.38 -4.76 4.08
C LEU A 101 1.05 -3.48 3.30
N ARG A 102 1.16 -3.50 1.96
CA ARG A 102 1.00 -2.32 1.09
C ARG A 102 -0.27 -1.50 1.36
N SER A 103 -1.38 -2.15 1.70
CA SER A 103 -2.62 -1.45 2.03
C SER A 103 -2.48 -0.64 3.32
N LEU A 104 -1.93 -1.24 4.37
CA LEU A 104 -1.68 -0.57 5.66
C LEU A 104 -0.62 0.53 5.55
N ILE A 105 0.45 0.28 4.80
CA ILE A 105 1.48 1.29 4.52
C ILE A 105 0.87 2.52 3.83
N LYS A 106 0.00 2.30 2.83
CA LYS A 106 -0.69 3.39 2.13
C LYS A 106 -1.65 4.17 3.02
N THR A 107 -2.27 3.53 4.01
CA THR A 107 -3.14 4.21 4.98
C THR A 107 -2.36 4.80 6.15
N GLY A 108 -1.02 4.75 6.12
CA GLY A 108 -0.18 5.33 7.17
C GLY A 108 -0.17 4.55 8.49
N HIS A 109 -0.46 3.24 8.47
CA HIS A 109 -0.51 2.43 9.68
C HIS A 109 0.88 2.40 10.37
N PRO A 110 1.03 2.93 11.61
CA PRO A 110 2.35 3.12 12.23
C PRO A 110 3.15 1.84 12.33
N GLU A 111 2.51 0.77 12.84
CA GLU A 111 3.18 -0.51 13.04
C GLU A 111 3.59 -1.19 11.73
N ALA A 112 2.86 -0.97 10.64
CA ALA A 112 3.19 -1.53 9.32
C ALA A 112 4.34 -0.76 8.65
N LEU A 113 4.42 0.55 8.90
CA LEU A 113 5.56 1.38 8.49
C LEU A 113 6.83 0.96 9.27
N ALA A 114 6.71 0.74 10.58
CA ALA A 114 7.83 0.30 11.41
C ALA A 114 8.42 -1.04 10.93
N VAL A 115 7.58 -1.98 10.49
CA VAL A 115 8.01 -3.27 9.92
C VAL A 115 8.94 -3.11 8.71
N ILE A 116 8.81 -2.03 7.94
CA ILE A 116 9.64 -1.76 6.75
C ILE A 116 10.73 -0.70 7.01
N GLY A 117 11.03 -0.44 8.29
CA GLY A 117 12.06 0.49 8.74
C GLY A 117 11.67 1.96 8.64
N VAL A 118 10.39 2.27 8.48
CA VAL A 118 9.89 3.66 8.40
C VAL A 118 9.22 3.99 9.72
N GLN A 119 9.79 4.94 10.46
CA GLN A 119 9.20 5.40 11.71
C GLN A 119 8.31 6.61 11.43
N ALA A 120 7.12 6.64 12.03
CA ALA A 120 6.35 7.87 12.11
C ALA A 120 7.11 8.84 13.02
N ASP A 121 7.33 10.05 12.54
CA ASP A 121 8.04 11.09 13.28
C ASP A 121 7.24 12.40 13.13
N PRO A 122 6.75 13.01 14.22
CA PRO A 122 6.01 14.27 14.15
C PRO A 122 6.87 15.44 13.65
N GLN A 123 8.20 15.34 13.69
CA GLN A 123 9.11 16.34 13.14
C GLN A 123 9.28 16.22 11.62
N VAL A 124 8.77 15.14 11.01
CA VAL A 124 8.69 14.97 9.56
C VAL A 124 7.28 15.29 9.08
N TYR A 125 7.15 16.36 8.30
CA TYR A 125 5.85 16.85 7.85
C TYR A 125 5.88 17.41 6.42
N VAL A 126 4.70 17.44 5.80
CA VAL A 126 4.49 18.09 4.51
C VAL A 126 4.43 19.59 4.72
N GLU A 127 5.48 20.30 4.33
CA GLU A 127 5.59 21.76 4.47
C GLU A 127 4.73 22.48 3.42
N GLN A 128 4.79 22.02 2.16
CA GLN A 128 4.06 22.61 1.05
C GLN A 128 3.57 21.53 0.09
N CYS A 129 2.44 21.78 -0.55
CA CYS A 129 1.95 20.97 -1.65
C CYS A 129 1.19 21.83 -2.66
N SER A 130 1.25 21.46 -3.94
CA SER A 130 0.48 22.06 -5.00
C SER A 130 0.11 21.06 -6.09
N ILE A 131 -0.91 21.43 -6.87
CA ILE A 131 -1.32 20.74 -8.09
C ILE A 131 -1.36 21.76 -9.24
N THR A 132 -0.74 21.41 -10.36
CA THR A 132 -0.61 22.30 -11.54
C THR A 132 -0.98 21.54 -12.81
N PRO A 133 -1.93 22.04 -13.63
CA PRO A 133 -2.73 23.24 -13.42
C PRO A 133 -3.66 23.11 -12.21
N VAL A 134 -4.09 24.25 -11.64
CA VAL A 134 -5.03 24.27 -10.51
C VAL A 134 -6.35 23.59 -10.89
N ASN A 135 -6.82 23.76 -12.13
CA ASN A 135 -8.00 23.07 -12.65
C ASN A 135 -7.61 22.15 -13.81
N PRO A 136 -7.17 20.91 -13.55
CA PRO A 136 -6.89 19.96 -14.62
C PRO A 136 -8.16 19.55 -15.35
N ARG A 137 -8.02 19.19 -16.63
CA ARG A 137 -9.11 18.63 -17.46
C ARG A 137 -9.07 17.10 -17.48
N ILE A 138 -10.24 16.48 -17.55
CA ILE A 138 -10.36 15.05 -17.88
C ILE A 138 -9.65 14.79 -19.22
N GLY A 139 -8.95 13.65 -19.30
CA GLY A 139 -8.10 13.29 -20.44
C GLY A 139 -6.66 13.86 -20.37
N THR A 140 -6.40 14.82 -19.47
CA THR A 140 -5.08 15.45 -19.32
C THR A 140 -4.29 14.88 -18.12
N GLY A 141 -3.36 15.66 -17.58
CA GLY A 141 -2.67 15.33 -16.34
C GLY A 141 -2.19 16.59 -15.63
N ALA A 142 -2.01 16.48 -14.32
CA ALA A 142 -1.46 17.54 -13.48
C ALA A 142 -0.13 17.10 -12.87
N GLU A 143 0.77 18.04 -12.63
CA GLU A 143 1.91 17.86 -11.75
C GLU A 143 1.47 18.09 -10.31
N ILE A 144 1.83 17.16 -9.43
CA ILE A 144 1.77 17.31 -7.99
C ILE A 144 3.19 17.62 -7.54
N ALA A 145 3.38 18.78 -6.90
CA ALA A 145 4.64 19.14 -6.26
C ALA A 145 4.45 19.13 -4.75
N VAL A 146 5.47 18.68 -4.01
CA VAL A 146 5.46 18.62 -2.55
C VAL A 146 6.84 18.94 -2.00
N VAL A 147 6.86 19.69 -0.90
CA VAL A 147 8.03 19.89 -0.06
C VAL A 147 7.79 19.16 1.25
N VAL A 148 8.70 18.25 1.61
CA VAL A 148 8.67 17.52 2.88
C VAL A 148 9.89 17.93 3.69
N ARG A 149 9.67 18.31 4.94
CA ARG A 149 10.71 18.79 5.85
C ARG A 149 10.90 17.82 7.00
N ASN A 150 12.15 17.67 7.43
CA ASN A 150 12.53 16.97 8.64
C ASN A 150 13.13 17.99 9.62
N ASP A 151 12.35 18.43 10.60
CA ASP A 151 12.80 19.31 11.67
C ASP A 151 13.44 18.54 12.85
N GLY A 152 13.67 17.24 12.67
CA GLY A 152 14.37 16.40 13.63
C GLY A 152 15.88 16.57 13.58
N ASP A 153 16.54 15.95 14.55
CA ASP A 153 17.99 15.90 14.73
C ASP A 153 18.63 14.62 14.16
N VAL A 154 17.82 13.76 13.53
CA VAL A 154 18.25 12.51 12.89
C VAL A 154 17.70 12.38 11.48
N ASP A 155 18.46 11.68 10.62
CA ASP A 155 18.02 11.34 9.27
C ASP A 155 16.80 10.40 9.32
N ARG A 156 15.84 10.62 8.41
CA ARG A 156 14.60 9.84 8.36
C ARG A 156 14.33 9.28 6.98
N ASP A 157 14.05 7.98 6.93
CA ASP A 157 13.42 7.32 5.80
C ASP A 157 11.93 7.69 5.76
N VAL A 158 11.51 8.36 4.68
CA VAL A 158 10.17 8.90 4.52
C VAL A 158 9.49 8.28 3.31
N ILE A 159 8.27 7.78 3.51
CA ILE A 159 7.38 7.37 2.41
C ILE A 159 6.43 8.52 2.12
N VAL A 160 6.55 9.09 0.93
CA VAL A 160 5.67 10.14 0.46
C VAL A 160 4.62 9.54 -0.46
N ASP A 161 3.36 9.65 -0.06
CA ASP A 161 2.20 9.18 -0.80
C ASP A 161 1.21 10.33 -0.97
N TYR A 162 0.34 10.27 -1.97
CA TYR A 162 -0.72 11.26 -2.14
C TYR A 162 -2.08 10.60 -2.34
N GLN A 163 -3.10 11.23 -1.79
CA GLN A 163 -4.49 10.83 -1.88
C GLN A 163 -5.20 11.81 -2.81
N LEU A 164 -5.80 11.28 -3.88
CA LEU A 164 -6.79 12.02 -4.65
C LEU A 164 -8.17 11.61 -4.18
N HIS A 165 -8.89 12.57 -3.64
CA HIS A 165 -10.28 12.45 -3.24
C HIS A 165 -11.14 12.69 -4.47
N TYR A 166 -11.51 11.61 -5.16
CA TYR A 166 -12.32 11.69 -6.36
C TYR A 166 -13.77 11.89 -6.04
N ARG A 167 -14.41 12.82 -6.76
CA ARG A 167 -15.87 12.88 -6.84
C ARG A 167 -16.42 11.60 -7.46
N LYS A 168 -17.51 11.11 -6.89
CA LYS A 168 -18.27 9.96 -7.40
C LYS A 168 -19.63 10.42 -7.92
N ALA A 169 -20.36 9.49 -8.52
CA ALA A 169 -21.70 9.77 -9.07
C ALA A 169 -22.69 10.30 -8.01
N ASP A 170 -22.51 9.89 -6.75
CA ASP A 170 -23.29 10.36 -5.58
C ASP A 170 -22.84 11.75 -5.07
N GLY A 171 -21.85 12.37 -5.72
CA GLY A 171 -21.26 13.65 -5.31
C GLY A 171 -20.24 13.56 -4.18
N LEU A 172 -20.10 12.40 -3.51
CA LEU A 172 -19.16 12.23 -2.41
C LEU A 172 -17.73 12.11 -2.89
N LEU A 173 -16.80 12.56 -2.04
CA LEU A 173 -15.37 12.47 -2.28
C LEU A 173 -14.80 11.19 -1.65
N LYS A 174 -14.23 10.30 -2.47
CA LYS A 174 -13.59 9.07 -1.99
C LYS A 174 -12.08 9.06 -2.28
N PRO A 175 -11.24 8.85 -1.25
CA PRO A 175 -9.80 8.87 -1.42
C PRO A 175 -9.30 7.68 -2.23
N THR A 176 -8.29 7.92 -3.06
CA THR A 176 -7.46 6.88 -3.67
C THR A 176 -6.00 7.23 -3.44
N VAL A 177 -5.26 6.31 -2.83
CA VAL A 177 -3.85 6.52 -2.47
C VAL A 177 -2.92 6.04 -3.57
N PHE A 178 -2.04 6.95 -3.98
CA PHE A 178 -0.99 6.75 -4.97
C PHE A 178 0.39 6.89 -4.32
N LYS A 179 1.35 6.13 -4.83
CA LYS A 179 2.76 6.25 -4.43
C LYS A 179 3.38 7.47 -5.10
N LEU A 180 4.09 8.30 -4.33
CA LEU A 180 4.90 9.39 -4.85
C LEU A 180 6.38 8.99 -4.90
N SER A 181 6.99 8.77 -3.72
CA SER A 181 8.39 8.40 -3.58
C SER A 181 8.69 7.76 -2.21
N ARG A 182 9.87 7.14 -2.08
CA ARG A 182 10.52 6.84 -0.80
C ARG A 182 11.89 7.51 -0.83
N VAL A 183 12.22 8.29 0.19
CA VAL A 183 13.45 9.08 0.24
C VAL A 183 14.01 9.07 1.66
N THR A 184 15.30 9.36 1.81
CA THR A 184 15.88 9.71 3.10
C THR A 184 16.02 11.23 3.16
N ILE A 185 15.54 11.86 4.23
CA ILE A 185 15.66 13.31 4.47
C ILE A 185 16.61 13.50 5.66
N ALA A 186 17.68 14.25 5.47
CA ALA A 186 18.65 14.51 6.52
C ALA A 186 18.02 15.33 7.67
N ALA A 187 18.64 15.26 8.85
CA ALA A 187 18.27 16.11 9.99
C ALA A 187 18.27 17.60 9.62
N GLY A 188 17.20 18.33 9.96
CA GLY A 188 17.03 19.76 9.68
C GLY A 188 16.81 20.13 8.20
N ASP A 189 16.77 19.16 7.29
CA ASP A 189 16.71 19.39 5.85
C ASP A 189 15.29 19.20 5.28
N LYS A 190 15.14 19.50 3.98
CA LYS A 190 13.92 19.27 3.23
C LYS A 190 14.20 18.72 1.84
N VAL A 191 13.19 18.07 1.27
CA VAL A 191 13.22 17.57 -0.11
C VAL A 191 12.05 18.12 -0.90
N GLU A 192 12.29 18.44 -2.16
CA GLU A 192 11.23 18.74 -3.13
C GLU A 192 10.99 17.52 -4.03
N LEU A 193 9.74 17.11 -4.17
CA LEU A 193 9.34 15.98 -5.01
C LEU A 193 8.22 16.39 -5.96
N ARG A 194 8.26 15.83 -7.17
CA ARG A 194 7.26 16.09 -8.22
C ARG A 194 6.76 14.78 -8.82
N LYS A 195 5.47 14.72 -9.11
CA LYS A 195 4.84 13.58 -9.78
C LYS A 195 3.71 14.02 -10.70
N ARG A 196 3.76 13.58 -11.96
CA ARG A 196 2.63 13.75 -12.87
C ARG A 196 1.56 12.70 -12.58
N HIS A 197 0.33 13.15 -12.31
CA HIS A 197 -0.88 12.33 -12.24
C HIS A 197 -1.69 12.45 -13.53
N SER A 198 -2.17 11.33 -14.07
CA SER A 198 -3.03 11.34 -15.26
C SER A 198 -4.50 11.26 -14.87
N PHE A 199 -5.28 12.23 -15.37
CA PHE A 199 -6.74 12.25 -15.29
C PHE A 199 -7.38 11.68 -16.57
N LYS A 200 -6.72 10.71 -17.20
CA LYS A 200 -7.31 9.94 -18.31
C LYS A 200 -8.30 8.92 -17.76
N GLU A 201 -9.39 8.76 -18.50
CA GLU A 201 -10.35 7.70 -18.22
C GLU A 201 -9.71 6.34 -18.44
N VAL A 202 -10.01 5.41 -17.53
CA VAL A 202 -9.56 4.02 -17.59
C VAL A 202 -10.75 3.13 -17.28
N LYS A 203 -10.75 1.89 -17.78
CA LYS A 203 -11.87 0.94 -17.61
C LYS A 203 -12.28 0.72 -16.15
N THR A 204 -11.35 0.90 -15.21
CA THR A 204 -11.57 0.67 -13.78
C THR A 204 -12.03 1.92 -13.02
N ARG A 205 -12.11 3.08 -13.68
CA ARG A 205 -12.43 4.35 -13.01
C ARG A 205 -13.02 5.37 -13.98
N THR A 206 -14.30 5.65 -13.79
CA THR A 206 -14.97 6.85 -14.31
C THR A 206 -14.52 8.07 -13.52
N LEU A 207 -14.22 9.14 -14.24
CA LEU A 207 -13.94 10.46 -13.66
C LEU A 207 -15.20 11.33 -13.82
N TYR A 208 -15.47 12.16 -12.82
CA TYR A 208 -16.59 13.08 -12.84
C TYR A 208 -16.04 14.49 -12.73
N PRO A 209 -16.53 15.47 -13.51
CA PRO A 209 -16.13 16.85 -13.30
C PRO A 209 -16.68 17.38 -11.96
N GLY A 210 -16.05 18.47 -11.48
CA GLY A 210 -16.42 19.17 -10.25
C GLY A 210 -15.34 19.06 -9.16
N ASP A 211 -15.76 19.30 -7.91
CA ASP A 211 -14.87 19.37 -6.75
C ASP A 211 -14.08 18.08 -6.54
N HIS A 212 -12.78 18.23 -6.36
CA HIS A 212 -11.83 17.19 -5.99
C HIS A 212 -10.93 17.71 -4.88
N ALA A 213 -10.20 16.81 -4.23
CA ALA A 213 -9.12 17.24 -3.34
C ALA A 213 -7.88 16.38 -3.43
N LEU A 214 -6.76 16.99 -3.09
CA LEU A 214 -5.45 16.38 -2.95
C LEU A 214 -5.01 16.49 -1.49
N VAL A 215 -4.50 15.40 -0.94
CA VAL A 215 -3.77 15.38 0.34
C VAL A 215 -2.48 14.62 0.11
N VAL A 216 -1.33 15.22 0.39
CA VAL A 216 -0.05 14.50 0.41
C VAL A 216 0.28 14.13 1.85
N GLN A 217 0.88 12.97 2.06
CA GLN A 217 1.29 12.50 3.39
C GLN A 217 2.75 12.09 3.39
N ALA A 218 3.41 12.29 4.53
CA ALA A 218 4.78 11.86 4.81
C ALA A 218 4.75 10.80 5.92
N SER A 219 5.08 9.54 5.60
CA SER A 219 5.07 8.42 6.55
C SER A 219 3.78 8.29 7.37
N GLY A 220 2.62 8.54 6.73
CA GLY A 220 1.31 8.48 7.36
C GLY A 220 0.82 9.80 7.97
N ASN A 221 1.68 10.82 8.10
CA ASN A 221 1.29 12.15 8.56
C ASN A 221 0.68 12.96 7.40
N PRO A 222 -0.63 13.26 7.41
CA PRO A 222 -1.26 14.01 6.34
C PRO A 222 -0.86 15.49 6.38
N GLY A 223 -0.56 16.05 5.22
CA GLY A 223 -0.39 17.48 5.01
C GLY A 223 -1.71 18.21 4.78
N PRO A 224 -1.64 19.49 4.38
CA PRO A 224 -2.82 20.28 4.04
C PRO A 224 -3.66 19.65 2.94
N ARG A 225 -4.99 19.82 3.06
CA ARG A 225 -5.95 19.46 2.03
C ARG A 225 -6.05 20.59 1.00
N ILE A 226 -5.84 20.26 -0.26
CA ILE A 226 -5.96 21.19 -1.39
C ILE A 226 -7.19 20.83 -2.19
N GLU A 227 -8.14 21.75 -2.27
CA GLU A 227 -9.34 21.59 -3.10
C GLU A 227 -9.07 22.12 -4.51
N PHE A 228 -9.62 21.44 -5.52
CA PHE A 228 -9.46 21.83 -6.91
C PHE A 228 -10.65 21.39 -7.76
N GLN A 229 -10.88 22.06 -8.91
CA GLN A 229 -11.90 21.65 -9.87
C GLN A 229 -11.30 20.72 -10.93
N LEU A 230 -11.90 19.56 -11.13
CA LEU A 230 -11.64 18.74 -12.31
C LEU A 230 -12.60 19.19 -13.43
N GLU A 231 -12.05 19.77 -14.48
CA GLU A 231 -12.80 20.18 -15.66
C GLU A 231 -13.14 18.98 -16.56
N GLY A 232 -14.27 19.08 -17.27
CA GLY A 232 -14.73 18.07 -18.23
C GLY A 232 -13.86 17.96 -19.48
#